data_AF-A0A0B2SCG7-F1
#
_entry.id   AF-A0A0B2SCG7-F1
#
_cell.length_a   1.000
_cell.length_b   1.000
_cell.length_c   1.000
_cell.angle_alpha   90.00
_cell.angle_beta   90.00
_cell.angle_gamma   90.00
#
_symmetry.space_group_name_H-M   'P 1'
#
loop_
_entity.id
_entity.type
_entity.pdbx_description
1 polymer ?
#
loop_
_entity_poly.entity_id
_entity_poly.type
_entity_poly.pdbx_seq_one_letter_code
_entity_poly.pdbx_strand_id
1 'polypeptide(L)'
;QSLNIHTPFYLHPGESPTTTLVSPLLDSSNYNSWSRSMITALSAKNKVKFIDGSIKRYALDHVLHTSWKRCNNMVVSWLVH
;
A
#
# COMPACT_ATOMS: atom_id res chain seq x y z
N GLN A 1 14.80 -12.79 10.40
CA GLN A 1 15.39 -11.84 9.43
C GLN A 1 14.54 -10.58 9.45
N SER A 2 15.06 -9.45 9.93
CA SER A 2 14.33 -8.19 9.88
C SER A 2 14.20 -7.76 8.42
N LEU A 3 12.98 -7.50 7.97
CA LEU A 3 12.75 -6.92 6.64
C LEU A 3 13.42 -5.55 6.60
N ASN A 4 14.24 -5.30 5.58
CA ASN A 4 14.83 -3.99 5.35
C ASN A 4 13.70 -2.96 5.20
N ILE A 5 13.75 -1.89 6.00
CA ILE A 5 12.71 -0.85 6.09
C ILE A 5 12.50 -0.09 4.78
N HIS A 6 13.48 -0.14 3.88
CA HIS A 6 13.39 0.44 2.54
C HIS A 6 12.73 -0.50 1.53
N THR A 7 12.37 -1.73 1.94
CA THR A 7 11.69 -2.67 1.05
C THR A 7 10.20 -2.33 0.99
N PRO A 8 9.56 -2.53 -0.19
CA PRO A 8 8.11 -2.38 -0.32
C PRO A 8 7.34 -3.41 0.54
N PHE A 9 8.01 -4.46 1.03
CA PHE A 9 7.42 -5.54 1.82
C PHE A 9 7.42 -5.30 3.34
N TYR A 10 8.02 -4.19 3.79
CA TYR A 10 7.99 -3.80 5.19
C TYR A 10 6.64 -3.16 5.54
N LEU A 11 6.06 -3.55 6.68
CA LEU A 11 4.92 -2.85 7.29
C LEU A 11 5.38 -2.29 8.63
N HIS A 12 5.22 -0.99 8.82
CA HIS A 12 5.60 -0.35 10.07
C HIS A 12 4.58 -0.74 11.16
N PRO A 13 5.01 -1.02 12.42
CA PRO A 13 4.10 -1.46 13.48
C PRO A 13 2.92 -0.51 13.77
N GLY A 14 3.09 0.78 13.47
CA GLY A 14 2.02 1.80 13.60
C GLY A 14 1.05 1.87 12.42
N GLU A 15 1.19 1.02 11.39
CA GLU A 15 0.27 0.98 10.26
C GLU A 15 -0.93 0.08 10.56
N SER A 16 -2.13 0.62 10.36
CA SER A 16 -3.39 -0.11 10.54
C SER A 16 -4.20 -0.12 9.25
N PRO A 17 -4.94 -1.22 8.96
CA PRO A 17 -5.92 -1.26 7.88
C PRO A 17 -7.03 -0.22 7.99
N THR A 18 -7.29 0.29 9.19
CA THR A 18 -8.35 1.27 9.48
C THR A 18 -7.88 2.72 9.36
N THR A 19 -6.62 2.96 9.02
CA THR A 19 -6.08 4.31 8.89
C THR A 19 -6.50 4.93 7.55
N THR A 20 -7.28 6.02 7.61
CA THR A 20 -7.55 6.85 6.44
C THR A 20 -6.28 7.58 6.01
N LEU A 21 -5.79 7.33 4.79
CA LEU A 21 -4.57 7.97 4.27
C LEU A 21 -4.79 9.35 3.68
N VAL A 22 -5.98 9.62 3.14
CA VAL A 22 -6.33 10.86 2.45
C VAL A 22 -7.70 11.31 2.89
N SER A 23 -7.82 12.59 3.23
CA SER A 23 -9.08 13.28 3.51
C SER A 23 -9.20 14.51 2.59
N PRO A 24 -10.38 14.81 2.01
CA PRO A 24 -11.62 14.04 2.11
C PRO A 24 -11.55 12.69 1.40
N LEU A 25 -12.48 11.78 1.73
CA LEU A 25 -12.62 10.47 1.06
C LEU A 25 -12.96 10.66 -0.42
N LEU A 26 -12.66 9.65 -1.24
CA LEU A 26 -12.94 9.67 -2.67
C LEU A 26 -14.44 9.85 -2.93
N ASP A 27 -14.77 10.83 -3.77
CA ASP A 27 -16.11 11.06 -4.29
C ASP A 27 -16.07 11.30 -5.82
N SER A 28 -17.25 11.49 -6.42
CA SER A 28 -17.38 11.69 -7.87
C SER A 28 -16.76 12.99 -8.40
N SER A 29 -16.47 13.95 -7.51
CA SER A 29 -15.98 15.29 -7.85
C SER A 29 -14.48 15.47 -7.59
N ASN A 30 -13.88 14.64 -6.73
CA ASN A 30 -12.55 14.91 -6.19
C ASN A 30 -11.44 13.97 -6.67
N TYR A 31 -11.72 13.03 -7.58
CA TYR A 31 -10.78 11.97 -8.01
C TYR A 31 -9.38 12.48 -8.36
N ASN A 32 -9.26 13.57 -9.11
CA ASN A 32 -7.96 14.09 -9.53
C ASN A 32 -7.11 14.56 -8.33
N SER A 33 -7.71 15.22 -7.35
CA SER A 33 -7.01 15.67 -6.15
C SER A 33 -6.76 14.51 -5.19
N TRP A 34 -7.75 13.63 -5.01
CA TRP A 34 -7.64 12.44 -4.17
C TRP A 34 -6.55 11.49 -4.67
N SER A 35 -6.50 11.21 -5.97
CA SER A 35 -5.51 10.30 -6.57
C SER A 35 -4.08 10.81 -6.36
N ARG A 36 -3.82 12.11 -6.61
CA ARG A 36 -2.51 12.72 -6.34
C ARG A 36 -2.10 12.61 -4.88
N SER A 37 -3.01 12.88 -3.96
CA SER A 37 -2.77 12.73 -2.52
C SER A 37 -2.53 11.28 -2.13
N MET A 38 -3.27 10.33 -2.70
CA MET A 38 -3.14 8.91 -2.42
C MET A 38 -1.80 8.36 -2.93
N ILE A 39 -1.39 8.71 -4.15
CA ILE A 39 -0.06 8.37 -4.68
C ILE A 39 1.04 8.93 -3.77
N THR A 40 0.90 10.18 -3.30
CA THR A 40 1.87 10.82 -2.39
C THR A 40 1.96 10.07 -1.06
N ALA A 41 0.82 9.74 -0.44
CA ALA A 41 0.77 8.99 0.82
C ALA A 41 1.37 7.59 0.68
N LEU A 42 1.06 6.87 -0.39
CA LEU A 42 1.64 5.56 -0.68
C LEU A 42 3.14 5.64 -0.99
N SER A 43 3.61 6.72 -1.61
CA SER A 43 5.03 6.95 -1.89
C SER A 43 5.82 7.12 -0.60
N ALA A 44 5.31 7.91 0.36
CA ALA A 44 5.92 8.07 1.68
C ALA A 44 6.05 6.74 2.44
N LYS A 45 5.23 5.75 2.10
CA LYS A 45 5.20 4.40 2.69
C LYS A 45 5.90 3.32 1.84
N ASN A 46 6.49 3.67 0.70
CA ASN A 46 7.08 2.74 -0.27
C ASN A 46 6.07 1.72 -0.85
N LYS A 47 4.80 2.12 -1.05
CA LYS A 47 3.71 1.23 -1.49
C LYS A 47 3.17 1.47 -2.90
N VAL A 48 3.66 2.49 -3.61
CA VAL A 48 3.24 2.79 -5.00
C VAL A 48 3.39 1.57 -5.92
N LYS A 49 4.42 0.76 -5.68
CA LYS A 49 4.71 -0.44 -6.49
C LYS A 49 3.65 -1.55 -6.43
N PHE A 50 2.70 -1.47 -5.47
CA PHE A 50 1.57 -2.40 -5.37
C PHE A 50 0.39 -1.99 -6.26
N ILE A 51 0.29 -0.71 -6.63
CA ILE A 51 -0.84 -0.21 -7.44
C ILE A 51 -0.47 0.01 -8.92
N ASP A 52 0.81 0.25 -9.22
CA ASP A 52 1.30 0.43 -10.60
C ASP A 52 1.64 -0.92 -11.29
N GLY A 53 1.60 -2.03 -10.55
CA GLY A 53 1.94 -3.36 -11.04
C GLY A 53 3.44 -3.66 -11.17
N SER A 54 4.32 -2.74 -10.73
CA SER A 54 5.77 -2.92 -10.73
C SER A 54 6.22 -4.13 -9.90
N ILE A 55 5.48 -4.48 -8.84
CA ILE A 55 5.69 -5.71 -8.07
C ILE A 55 4.58 -6.70 -8.39
N LYS A 56 4.93 -7.74 -9.12
CA LYS A 56 4.02 -8.86 -9.40
C LYS A 56 3.81 -9.73 -8.17
N ARG A 57 2.65 -10.38 -8.12
CA ARG A 57 2.36 -11.42 -7.15
C ARG A 57 3.39 -12.54 -7.28
N TYR A 58 4.04 -12.88 -6.17
CA TYR A 58 4.95 -14.02 -6.12
C TYR A 58 4.20 -15.35 -6.12
N ALA A 59 4.87 -16.41 -6.59
CA ALA A 59 4.40 -17.79 -6.46
C ALA A 59 4.22 -18.17 -4.98
N LEU A 60 3.36 -19.15 -4.70
CA LEU A 60 2.95 -19.52 -3.32
C LEU A 60 4.11 -20.07 -2.47
N ASP A 61 5.08 -20.71 -3.12
CA ASP A 61 6.29 -21.29 -2.54
C ASP A 61 7.42 -20.26 -2.32
N HIS A 62 7.28 -19.06 -2.88
CA HIS A 62 8.30 -18.02 -2.74
C HIS A 62 8.32 -17.44 -1.33
N VAL A 63 9.51 -17.30 -0.73
CA VAL A 63 9.69 -16.78 0.64
C VAL A 63 9.05 -15.42 0.90
N LEU A 64 8.97 -14.57 -0.13
CA LEU A 64 8.34 -13.23 -0.05
C LEU A 64 6.82 -13.22 -0.27
N HIS A 65 6.20 -14.35 -0.60
CA HIS A 65 4.76 -14.42 -0.90
C HIS A 65 3.91 -13.87 0.25
N THR A 66 4.17 -14.32 1.47
CA THR A 66 3.44 -13.90 2.66
C THR A 66 3.60 -12.41 2.93
N SER A 67 4.80 -11.86 2.78
CA SER A 67 5.07 -10.43 2.99
C SER A 67 4.42 -9.57 1.91
N TRP A 68 4.47 -10.01 0.64
CA TRP A 68 3.76 -9.38 -0.46
C TRP A 68 2.24 -9.35 -0.19
N LYS A 69 1.66 -10.49 0.20
CA LYS A 69 0.22 -10.62 0.47
C LYS A 69 -0.23 -9.69 1.60
N ARG A 70 0.54 -9.61 2.70
CA ARG A 70 0.23 -8.70 3.82
C ARG A 70 0.26 -7.23 3.38
N CYS A 71 1.28 -6.83 2.62
CA CYS A 71 1.38 -5.47 2.12
C CYS A 71 0.29 -5.12 1.11
N ASN A 72 -0.01 -6.04 0.19
CA ASN A 72 -1.09 -5.88 -0.78
C ASN A 72 -2.43 -5.68 -0.06
N ASN A 73 -2.74 -6.51 0.94
CA ASN A 73 -3.96 -6.38 1.71
C ASN A 73 -4.05 -5.04 2.46
N MET A 74 -2.94 -4.54 3.00
CA MET A 74 -2.88 -3.23 3.64
C MET A 74 -3.16 -2.09 2.65
N VAL A 75 -2.57 -2.15 1.45
CA VAL A 75 -2.84 -1.17 0.40
C VAL A 75 -4.30 -1.20 -0.03
N VAL A 76 -4.88 -2.38 -0.20
CA VAL A 76 -6.31 -2.54 -0.52
C VAL A 76 -7.19 -1.95 0.58
N SER A 77 -6.89 -2.17 1.86
CA SER A 77 -7.69 -1.59 2.95
C SER A 77 -7.67 -0.06 2.93
N TRP A 78 -6.54 0.57 2.62
CA TRP A 78 -6.45 2.04 2.52
C TRP A 78 -7.12 2.64 1.28
N LEU A 79 -7.36 1.84 0.25
CA LEU A 79 -8.08 2.29 -0.95
C LEU A 79 -9.59 2.16 -0.77
N VAL A 80 -10.04 1.22 0.04
CA VAL A 80 -11.47 0.90 0.25
C VAL A 80 -12.06 1.62 1.47
N HIS A 81 -11.25 1.95 2.48
CA HIS A 81 -11.66 2.59 3.73
C HIS A 81 -10.99 3.96 3.91
#